data_AF-A5DP30-F1
#
_entry.id   AF-A5DP30-F1
#
_cell.length_a   1.000
_cell.length_b   1.000
_cell.length_c   1.000
_cell.angle_alpha   90.00
_cell.angle_beta   90.00
_cell.angle_gamma   90.00
#
_symmetry.space_group_name_H-M   'P 1'
#
loop_
_entity.id
_entity.type
_entity.pdbx_description
1 polymer ?
#
loop_
_entity_poly.entity_id
_entity_poly.type
_entity_poly.pdbx_seq_one_letter_code
_entity_poly.pdbx_strand_id
1 'polypeptide(L)'
;MGQSPSTPKITAQDRAIYQLKQQRDKLKQYQRKLDHVIARQTELAREALKRNQPERAKVYLRSKKQQESTIAKTYEQLGNLEHLIGTIEFKLIEKDVVQGLTIGSDVLKRLNSEMSVERIDKLLDTVDEENMKAAEISDMLGMTGLSLSNGEENEVDEELRRLEAEAGIAKEKPQEAQKEQEAPKLPEVPSDEIKEHPKLPDAPTQPVQETEAKEDKEENTALAAWTLY
;
A
#
# COMPACT_ATOMS: atom_id res chain seq x y z
N MET A 1 28.98 40.90 2.67
CA MET A 1 28.39 39.58 2.36
C MET A 1 26.93 39.61 2.81
N GLY A 2 26.02 40.06 1.93
CA GLY A 2 24.60 40.13 2.26
C GLY A 2 23.93 38.80 1.90
N GLN A 3 23.53 38.02 2.90
CA GLN A 3 22.61 36.91 2.70
C GLN A 3 21.23 37.51 2.42
N SER A 4 20.85 37.60 1.15
CA SER A 4 19.44 37.82 0.80
C SER A 4 18.63 36.65 1.34
N PRO A 5 17.53 36.88 2.09
CA PRO A 5 16.72 35.80 2.61
C PRO A 5 16.14 35.03 1.42
N SER A 6 16.43 33.73 1.32
CA SER A 6 15.84 32.87 0.31
C SER A 6 14.34 32.82 0.53
N THR A 7 13.58 33.55 -0.29
CA THR A 7 12.12 33.46 -0.25
C THR A 7 11.73 32.03 -0.62
N PRO A 8 10.93 31.33 0.20
CA PRO A 8 10.50 29.97 -0.12
C PRO A 8 9.76 29.99 -1.45
N LYS A 9 10.20 29.14 -2.39
CA LYS A 9 9.57 29.01 -3.70
C LYS A 9 8.24 28.30 -3.51
N ILE A 10 7.15 29.05 -3.62
CA ILE A 10 5.79 28.49 -3.55
C ILE A 10 5.62 27.52 -4.71
N THR A 11 5.40 26.25 -4.39
CA THR A 11 5.23 25.18 -5.37
C THR A 11 3.84 25.26 -6.01
N ALA A 12 3.66 24.68 -7.21
CA ALA A 12 2.33 24.57 -7.82
C ALA A 12 1.34 23.82 -6.91
N GLN A 13 1.83 22.82 -6.16
CA GLN A 13 1.08 22.06 -5.17
C GLN A 13 0.58 22.93 -4.00
N ASP A 14 1.43 23.82 -3.47
CA ASP A 14 1.05 24.74 -2.39
C ASP A 14 -0.05 25.71 -2.82
N ARG A 15 0.01 26.17 -4.08
CA ARG A 15 -1.05 27.00 -4.67
C ARG A 15 -2.36 26.25 -4.80
N ALA A 16 -2.33 24.98 -5.22
CA ALA A 16 -3.52 24.13 -5.32
C ALA A 16 -4.15 23.88 -3.94
N ILE A 17 -3.34 23.55 -2.94
CA ILE A 17 -3.81 23.36 -1.54
C ILE A 17 -4.41 24.67 -1.00
N TYR A 18 -3.76 25.79 -1.26
CA TYR A 18 -4.28 27.10 -0.88
C TYR A 18 -5.64 27.39 -1.53
N GLN A 19 -5.80 27.11 -2.84
CA GLN A 19 -7.07 27.29 -3.54
C GLN A 19 -8.19 26.42 -2.95
N LEU A 20 -7.90 25.15 -2.65
CA LEU A 20 -8.88 24.25 -1.99
C LEU A 20 -9.28 24.77 -0.61
N LYS A 21 -8.30 25.20 0.21
CA LYS A 21 -8.57 25.79 1.53
C LYS A 21 -9.38 27.08 1.41
N GLN A 22 -9.09 27.92 0.43
CA GLN A 22 -9.85 29.13 0.15
C GLN A 22 -11.30 28.81 -0.28
N GLN A 23 -11.52 27.78 -1.10
CA GLN A 23 -12.86 27.33 -1.50
C GLN A 23 -13.65 26.81 -0.29
N ARG A 24 -13.03 26.00 0.57
CA ARG A 24 -13.62 25.55 1.83
C ARG A 24 -14.10 26.74 2.69
N ASP A 25 -13.25 27.75 2.85
CA ASP A 25 -13.58 28.91 3.68
C ASP A 25 -14.71 29.76 3.05
N LYS A 26 -14.71 29.90 1.72
CA LYS A 26 -15.81 30.54 0.98
C LYS A 26 -17.13 29.79 1.15
N LEU A 27 -17.12 28.45 1.11
CA LEU A 27 -18.32 27.65 1.35
C LEU A 27 -18.82 27.79 2.79
N LYS A 28 -17.94 27.81 3.79
CA LYS A 28 -18.32 28.09 5.19
C LYS A 28 -18.94 29.49 5.35
N GLN A 29 -18.43 30.49 4.65
CA GLN A 29 -19.04 31.82 4.63
C GLN A 29 -20.41 31.81 3.94
N TYR A 30 -20.55 31.08 2.84
CA TYR A 30 -21.81 30.96 2.11
C TYR A 30 -22.89 30.24 2.94
N GLN A 31 -22.52 29.18 3.67
CA GLN A 31 -23.37 28.50 4.65
C GLN A 31 -23.93 29.47 5.69
N ARG A 32 -23.07 30.28 6.34
CA ARG A 32 -23.51 31.28 7.34
C ARG A 32 -24.48 32.31 6.74
N LYS A 33 -24.25 32.71 5.48
CA LYS A 33 -25.17 33.62 4.77
C LYS A 33 -26.52 32.94 4.51
N LEU A 34 -26.53 31.67 4.09
CA LEU A 34 -27.75 30.90 3.87
C LEU A 34 -28.56 30.72 5.16
N ASP A 35 -27.90 30.45 6.29
CA ASP A 35 -28.56 30.33 7.60
C ASP A 35 -29.31 31.64 7.96
N HIS A 36 -28.67 32.78 7.75
CA HIS A 36 -29.30 34.08 7.99
C HIS A 36 -30.50 34.33 7.06
N VAL A 37 -30.41 33.92 5.79
CA VAL A 37 -31.51 34.01 4.83
C VAL A 37 -32.70 33.14 5.24
N ILE A 38 -32.45 31.91 5.69
CA ILE A 38 -33.49 30.98 6.19
C ILE A 38 -34.19 31.57 7.42
N ALA A 39 -33.42 32.13 8.36
CA ALA A 39 -33.99 32.78 9.54
C ALA A 39 -34.91 33.94 9.14
N ARG A 40 -34.44 34.81 8.24
CA ARG A 40 -35.23 35.95 7.74
C ARG A 40 -36.50 35.52 7.01
N GLN A 41 -36.44 34.48 6.18
CA GLN A 41 -37.64 33.98 5.50
C GLN A 41 -38.63 33.34 6.45
N THR A 42 -38.14 32.72 7.53
CA THR A 42 -39.00 32.18 8.59
C THR A 42 -39.74 33.31 9.30
N GLU A 43 -39.07 34.43 9.57
CA GLU A 43 -39.70 35.64 10.10
C GLU A 43 -40.73 36.24 9.13
N LEU A 44 -40.36 36.41 7.86
CA LEU A 44 -41.27 36.93 6.82
C LEU A 44 -42.50 36.02 6.62
N ALA A 45 -42.33 34.71 6.70
CA ALA A 45 -43.44 33.76 6.67
C ALA A 45 -44.36 33.94 7.89
N ARG A 46 -43.81 34.10 9.11
CA ARG A 46 -44.60 34.40 10.32
C ARG A 46 -45.33 35.73 10.21
N GLU A 47 -44.71 36.77 9.66
CA GLU A 47 -45.35 38.08 9.43
C GLU A 47 -46.50 37.99 8.42
N ALA A 48 -46.31 37.25 7.32
CA ALA A 48 -47.35 37.04 6.32
C ALA A 48 -48.57 36.31 6.89
N LEU A 49 -48.36 35.36 7.80
CA LEU A 49 -49.44 34.69 8.53
C LEU A 49 -50.18 35.66 9.48
N LYS A 50 -49.46 36.51 10.23
CA LYS A 50 -50.07 37.54 11.08
C LYS A 50 -50.93 38.54 10.29
N ARG A 51 -50.55 38.82 9.03
CA ARG A 51 -51.28 39.71 8.11
C ARG A 51 -52.41 39.01 7.34
N ASN A 52 -52.75 37.76 7.67
CA ASN A 52 -53.77 36.95 6.99
C ASN A 52 -53.53 36.80 5.47
N GLN A 53 -52.26 36.71 5.04
CA GLN A 53 -51.88 36.52 3.63
C GLN A 53 -51.25 35.12 3.41
N PRO A 54 -52.06 34.05 3.33
CA PRO A 54 -51.57 32.68 3.27
C PRO A 54 -50.79 32.35 1.99
N GLU A 55 -51.17 32.94 0.85
CA GLU A 55 -50.47 32.70 -0.42
C GLU A 55 -49.04 33.24 -0.42
N ARG A 56 -48.81 34.40 0.21
CA ARG A 56 -47.46 34.95 0.41
C ARG A 56 -46.64 34.12 1.39
N ALA A 57 -47.26 33.63 2.47
CA ALA A 57 -46.59 32.75 3.42
C ALA A 57 -46.10 31.45 2.74
N LYS A 58 -46.92 30.84 1.85
CA LYS A 58 -46.53 29.66 1.07
C LYS A 58 -45.30 29.90 0.20
N VAL A 59 -45.18 31.07 -0.43
CA VAL A 59 -44.01 31.41 -1.27
C VAL A 59 -42.74 31.48 -0.41
N TYR A 60 -42.79 32.14 0.76
CA TYR A 60 -41.64 32.20 1.66
C TYR A 60 -41.23 30.81 2.19
N LEU A 61 -42.20 29.96 2.52
CA LEU A 61 -41.93 28.58 2.95
C LEU A 61 -41.33 27.72 1.83
N ARG A 62 -41.78 27.90 0.57
CA ARG A 62 -41.16 27.24 -0.59
C ARG A 62 -39.72 27.69 -0.79
N SER A 63 -39.46 28.99 -0.69
CA SER A 63 -38.10 29.52 -0.78
C SER A 63 -37.23 28.91 0.31
N LYS A 64 -37.67 28.97 1.58
CA LYS A 64 -36.99 28.35 2.73
C LYS A 64 -36.58 26.91 2.46
N LYS A 65 -37.51 26.07 1.98
CA LYS A 65 -37.24 24.66 1.65
C LYS A 65 -36.16 24.52 0.55
N GLN A 66 -36.14 25.41 -0.44
CA GLN A 66 -35.10 25.43 -1.47
C GLN A 66 -33.73 25.80 -0.90
N GLN A 67 -33.63 26.78 0.01
CA GLN A 67 -32.36 27.07 0.68
C GLN A 67 -31.93 25.94 1.61
N GLU A 68 -32.86 25.28 2.31
CA GLU A 68 -32.55 24.07 3.11
C GLU A 68 -32.01 22.92 2.25
N SER A 69 -32.52 22.74 1.03
CA SER A 69 -31.92 21.77 0.10
C SER A 69 -30.52 22.21 -0.34
N THR A 70 -30.33 23.51 -0.55
CA THR A 70 -29.03 24.07 -0.97
C THR A 70 -27.99 23.97 0.14
N ILE A 71 -28.37 24.19 1.42
CA ILE A 71 -27.46 24.06 2.55
C ILE A 71 -27.04 22.60 2.73
N ALA A 72 -27.97 21.64 2.60
CA ALA A 72 -27.66 20.21 2.65
C ALA A 72 -26.61 19.81 1.59
N LYS A 73 -26.78 20.25 0.34
CA LYS A 73 -25.78 20.05 -0.72
C LYS A 73 -24.45 20.72 -0.41
N THR A 74 -24.49 21.92 0.20
CA THR A 74 -23.27 22.65 0.60
C THR A 74 -22.51 21.90 1.69
N TYR A 75 -23.20 21.26 2.65
CA TYR A 75 -22.56 20.42 3.68
C TYR A 75 -21.88 19.19 3.07
N GLU A 76 -22.52 18.54 2.11
CA GLU A 76 -21.94 17.41 1.38
C GLU A 76 -20.66 17.84 0.63
N GLN A 77 -20.74 18.94 -0.13
CA GLN A 77 -19.59 19.51 -0.83
C GLN A 77 -18.45 19.92 0.11
N LEU A 78 -18.79 20.48 1.28
CA LEU A 78 -17.81 20.86 2.29
C LEU A 78 -17.11 19.62 2.86
N GLY A 79 -17.85 18.56 3.18
CA GLY A 79 -17.28 17.30 3.64
C GLY A 79 -16.36 16.67 2.60
N ASN A 80 -16.76 16.68 1.33
CA ASN A 80 -15.93 16.20 0.23
C ASN A 80 -14.62 16.99 0.09
N LEU A 81 -14.68 18.32 0.23
CA LEU A 81 -13.48 19.17 0.20
C LEU A 81 -12.57 18.94 1.41
N GLU A 82 -13.12 18.80 2.61
CA GLU A 82 -12.34 18.51 3.81
C GLU A 82 -11.67 17.13 3.73
N HIS A 83 -12.38 16.13 3.20
CA HIS A 83 -11.81 14.82 2.90
C HIS A 83 -10.67 14.92 1.88
N LEU A 84 -10.89 15.61 0.74
CA LEU A 84 -9.87 15.77 -0.29
C LEU A 84 -8.61 16.48 0.24
N ILE A 85 -8.78 17.52 1.06
CA ILE A 85 -7.64 18.20 1.69
C ILE A 85 -6.86 17.23 2.58
N GLY A 86 -7.56 16.45 3.42
CA GLY A 86 -6.92 15.45 4.27
C GLY A 86 -6.18 14.36 3.48
N THR A 87 -6.77 13.88 2.39
CA THR A 87 -6.12 12.93 1.47
C THR A 87 -4.85 13.53 0.87
N ILE A 88 -4.88 14.78 0.40
CA ILE A 88 -3.70 15.44 -0.18
C ILE A 88 -2.60 15.62 0.86
N GLU A 89 -2.95 16.04 2.09
CA GLU A 89 -2.00 16.18 3.19
C GLU A 89 -1.37 14.84 3.57
N PHE A 90 -2.15 13.76 3.58
CA PHE A 90 -1.61 12.41 3.79
C PHE A 90 -0.69 11.97 2.64
N LYS A 91 -1.08 12.22 1.38
CA LYS A 91 -0.25 11.88 0.21
C LYS A 91 1.06 12.68 0.15
N LEU A 92 1.08 13.89 0.69
CA LEU A 92 2.31 14.66 0.88
C LEU A 92 3.26 13.96 1.85
N ILE A 93 2.75 13.51 3.00
CA ILE A 93 3.54 12.76 3.98
C ILE A 93 4.03 11.44 3.37
N GLU A 94 3.16 10.72 2.66
CA GLU A 94 3.51 9.46 1.98
C GLU A 94 4.66 9.66 0.97
N LYS A 95 4.62 10.74 0.19
CA LYS A 95 5.71 11.11 -0.72
C LYS A 95 7.03 11.31 0.05
N ASP A 96 7.00 12.04 1.16
CA ASP A 96 8.21 12.33 1.94
C ASP A 96 8.78 11.05 2.58
N VAL A 97 7.90 10.15 3.05
CA VAL A 97 8.30 8.82 3.57
C VAL A 97 8.95 7.98 2.46
N VAL A 98 8.35 7.92 1.27
CA VAL A 98 8.92 7.20 0.13
C VAL A 98 10.27 7.78 -0.26
N GLN A 99 10.41 9.12 -0.30
CA GLN A 99 11.69 9.78 -0.54
C GLN A 99 12.73 9.40 0.52
N GLY A 100 12.37 9.41 1.79
CA GLY A 100 13.23 8.97 2.89
C GLY A 100 13.68 7.50 2.73
N LEU A 101 12.77 6.60 2.35
CA LEU A 101 13.08 5.20 2.08
C LEU A 101 14.01 5.03 0.87
N THR A 102 13.82 5.80 -0.21
CA THR A 102 14.72 5.76 -1.37
C THR A 102 16.13 6.23 -1.02
N ILE A 103 16.26 7.34 -0.29
CA ILE A 103 17.55 7.84 0.19
C ILE A 103 18.20 6.81 1.12
N GLY A 104 17.44 6.25 2.05
CA GLY A 104 17.93 5.19 2.94
C GLY A 104 18.40 3.95 2.18
N SER A 105 17.65 3.52 1.17
CA SER A 105 18.04 2.40 0.29
C SER A 105 19.32 2.70 -0.48
N ASP A 106 19.47 3.91 -1.01
CA ASP A 106 20.68 4.30 -1.76
C ASP A 106 21.90 4.41 -0.85
N VAL A 107 21.75 4.90 0.38
CA VAL A 107 22.81 4.92 1.39
C VAL A 107 23.20 3.49 1.78
N LEU A 108 22.21 2.61 2.02
CA LEU A 108 22.46 1.20 2.33
C LEU A 108 23.18 0.49 1.18
N LYS A 109 22.81 0.76 -0.08
CA LYS A 109 23.52 0.22 -1.25
C LYS A 109 24.97 0.64 -1.28
N ARG A 110 25.25 1.94 -1.09
CA ARG A 110 26.63 2.46 -1.05
C ARG A 110 27.45 1.84 0.06
N LEU A 111 26.90 1.81 1.28
CA LEU A 111 27.57 1.20 2.44
C LEU A 111 27.83 -0.29 2.22
N ASN A 112 26.86 -1.01 1.65
CA ASN A 112 27.02 -2.42 1.35
C ASN A 112 28.10 -2.65 0.27
N SER A 113 28.15 -1.83 -0.78
CA SER A 113 29.20 -1.90 -1.80
C SER A 113 30.60 -1.62 -1.24
N GLU A 114 30.74 -0.63 -0.35
CA GLU A 114 32.02 -0.32 0.32
C GLU A 114 32.45 -1.47 1.25
N MET A 115 31.51 -2.07 1.98
CA MET A 115 31.80 -3.20 2.89
C MET A 115 32.03 -4.54 2.16
N SER A 116 31.32 -4.78 1.05
CA SER A 116 31.31 -6.07 0.37
C SER A 116 32.50 -6.30 -0.56
N VAL A 117 33.19 -5.26 -1.02
CA VAL A 117 34.33 -5.46 -1.93
C VAL A 117 35.61 -5.61 -1.12
N GLU A 118 35.99 -4.59 -0.36
CA GLU A 118 37.32 -4.56 0.28
C GLU A 118 37.46 -5.49 1.49
N ARG A 119 36.36 -5.80 2.19
CA ARG A 119 36.39 -6.67 3.36
C ARG A 119 36.16 -8.13 3.00
N ILE A 120 35.38 -8.41 1.96
CA ILE A 120 35.16 -9.79 1.50
C ILE A 120 36.40 -10.29 0.75
N ASP A 121 37.01 -9.49 -0.13
CA ASP A 121 38.23 -9.89 -0.84
C ASP A 121 39.37 -10.21 0.14
N LYS A 122 39.61 -9.33 1.12
CA LYS A 122 40.61 -9.59 2.18
C LYS A 122 40.27 -10.81 3.04
N LEU A 123 38.99 -11.05 3.30
CA LEU A 123 38.58 -12.18 4.13
C LEU A 123 38.69 -13.49 3.36
N LEU A 124 38.38 -13.50 2.06
CA LEU A 124 38.63 -14.62 1.16
C LEU A 124 40.13 -14.90 1.04
N ASP A 125 40.96 -13.89 0.83
CA ASP A 125 42.42 -14.04 0.80
C ASP A 125 42.95 -14.64 2.11
N THR A 126 42.49 -14.16 3.28
CA THR A 126 42.90 -14.73 4.57
C THR A 126 42.41 -16.17 4.77
N VAL A 127 41.20 -16.50 4.32
CA VAL A 127 40.64 -17.85 4.43
C VAL A 127 41.38 -18.81 3.51
N ASP A 128 41.67 -18.40 2.28
CA ASP A 128 42.43 -19.20 1.33
C ASP A 128 43.87 -19.40 1.81
N GLU A 129 44.52 -18.36 2.37
CA GLU A 129 45.83 -18.50 3.01
C GLU A 129 45.79 -19.45 4.22
N GLU A 130 44.78 -19.35 5.08
CA GLU A 130 44.61 -20.26 6.23
C GLU A 130 44.31 -21.69 5.78
N ASN A 131 43.52 -21.87 4.72
CA ASN A 131 43.22 -23.17 4.15
C ASN A 131 44.46 -23.79 3.48
N MET A 132 45.27 -22.99 2.79
CA MET A 132 46.57 -23.42 2.27
C MET A 132 47.53 -23.82 3.39
N LYS A 133 47.61 -23.04 4.48
CA LYS A 133 48.41 -23.39 5.67
C LYS A 133 47.90 -24.68 6.30
N ALA A 134 46.58 -24.87 6.41
CA ALA A 134 46.00 -26.09 6.93
C ALA A 134 46.31 -27.30 6.05
N ALA A 135 46.25 -27.13 4.72
CA ALA A 135 46.64 -28.16 3.75
C ALA A 135 48.14 -28.47 3.81
N GLU A 136 49.00 -27.46 3.94
CA GLU A 136 50.45 -27.63 4.11
C GLU A 136 50.78 -28.32 5.45
N ILE A 137 50.10 -27.94 6.54
CA ILE A 137 50.22 -28.63 7.83
C ILE A 137 49.77 -30.09 7.68
N SER A 138 48.63 -30.35 7.02
CA SER A 138 48.13 -31.70 6.76
C SER A 138 49.13 -32.52 5.94
N ASP A 139 49.73 -31.92 4.92
CA ASP A 139 50.72 -32.56 4.06
C ASP A 139 52.05 -32.83 4.77
N MET A 140 52.54 -31.86 5.56
CA MET A 140 53.72 -32.01 6.43
C MET A 140 53.51 -33.03 7.54
N LEU A 141 52.29 -33.15 8.08
CA LEU A 141 51.94 -34.19 9.05
C LEU A 141 51.75 -35.56 8.38
N GLY A 142 51.86 -35.65 7.06
CA GLY A 142 51.62 -36.87 6.29
C GLY A 142 50.14 -37.30 6.27
N MET A 143 49.22 -36.42 6.70
CA MET A 143 47.78 -36.71 6.74
C MET A 143 47.16 -36.81 5.35
N THR A 144 47.77 -36.24 4.31
CA THR A 144 47.36 -36.48 2.91
C THR A 144 47.54 -37.95 2.48
N GLY A 145 48.46 -38.69 3.12
CA GLY A 145 48.62 -40.15 2.97
C GLY A 145 47.82 -40.96 3.99
N LEU A 146 47.16 -40.28 4.95
CA LEU A 146 46.22 -40.81 5.94
C LEU A 146 44.79 -40.34 5.62
N SER A 147 44.53 -39.89 4.38
CA SER A 147 43.17 -39.90 3.88
C SER A 147 42.79 -41.37 3.81
N LEU A 148 41.77 -41.77 4.58
CA LEU A 148 41.26 -43.14 4.58
C LEU A 148 41.14 -43.60 3.13
N SER A 149 41.69 -44.77 2.83
CA SER A 149 41.42 -45.40 1.53
C SER A 149 39.90 -45.47 1.36
N ASN A 150 39.37 -45.37 0.14
CA ASN A 150 37.92 -45.50 -0.09
C ASN A 150 37.32 -46.73 0.61
N GLY A 151 38.10 -47.80 0.83
CA GLY A 151 37.69 -48.96 1.63
C GLY A 151 37.57 -48.70 3.14
N GLU A 152 38.49 -47.94 3.73
CA GLU A 152 38.49 -47.58 5.15
C GLU A 152 37.43 -46.52 5.46
N GLU A 153 37.16 -45.60 4.52
CA GLU A 153 36.07 -44.63 4.63
C GLU A 153 34.69 -45.32 4.65
N ASN A 154 34.51 -46.36 3.82
CA ASN A 154 33.30 -47.20 3.85
C ASN A 154 33.16 -47.98 5.19
N GLU A 155 34.26 -48.40 5.80
CA GLU A 155 34.24 -49.14 7.07
C GLU A 155 33.88 -48.23 8.25
N VAL A 156 34.36 -46.98 8.21
CA VAL A 156 33.97 -45.92 9.15
C VAL A 156 32.50 -45.53 8.99
N ASP A 157 32.00 -45.43 7.76
CA ASP A 157 30.57 -45.17 7.49
C ASP A 157 29.67 -46.28 8.04
N GLU A 158 30.08 -47.55 7.92
CA GLU A 158 29.35 -48.70 8.47
C GLU A 158 29.37 -48.70 10.01
N GLU A 159 30.52 -48.38 10.63
CA GLU A 159 30.64 -48.24 12.09
C GLU A 159 29.79 -47.07 12.62
N LEU A 160 29.81 -45.93 11.93
CA LEU A 160 28.99 -44.77 12.26
C LEU A 160 27.50 -45.11 12.19
N ARG A 161 27.07 -45.82 11.13
CA ARG A 161 25.68 -46.27 10.97
C ARG A 161 25.25 -47.23 12.07
N ARG A 162 26.17 -48.06 12.56
CA ARG A 162 25.95 -48.95 13.70
C ARG A 162 25.82 -48.18 15.01
N LEU A 163 26.68 -47.18 15.24
CA LEU A 163 26.62 -46.30 16.40
C LEU A 163 25.36 -45.41 16.39
N GLU A 164 24.92 -44.95 15.23
CA GLU A 164 23.65 -44.23 15.07
C GLU A 164 22.44 -45.12 15.38
N ALA A 165 22.49 -46.41 15.02
CA ALA A 165 21.47 -47.38 15.38
C ALA A 165 21.47 -47.69 16.89
N GLU A 166 22.63 -47.76 17.52
CA GLU A 166 22.79 -47.97 18.97
C GLU A 166 22.40 -46.73 19.80
N ALA A 167 22.72 -45.53 19.31
CA ALA A 167 22.35 -44.25 19.92
C ALA A 167 20.91 -43.80 19.59
N GLY A 168 20.18 -44.56 18.76
CA GLY A 168 18.79 -44.27 18.38
C GLY A 168 18.61 -43.07 17.45
N ILE A 169 19.67 -42.63 16.76
CA ILE A 169 19.68 -41.54 15.77
C ILE A 169 19.46 -42.09 14.34
N ALA A 170 19.28 -43.40 14.19
CA ALA A 170 18.80 -44.00 12.96
C ALA A 170 17.45 -43.37 12.56
N LYS A 171 17.53 -42.30 11.74
CA LYS A 171 16.43 -41.89 10.89
C LYS A 171 16.21 -43.05 9.94
N GLU A 172 15.30 -43.93 10.33
CA GLU A 172 14.44 -44.62 9.39
C GLU A 172 14.08 -43.62 8.29
N LYS A 173 14.63 -43.84 7.09
CA LYS A 173 13.95 -43.40 5.88
C LYS A 173 12.51 -43.88 6.05
N PRO A 174 11.49 -43.01 6.05
CA PRO A 174 10.12 -43.47 6.01
C PRO A 174 9.90 -44.15 4.66
N GLN A 175 10.04 -45.48 4.63
CA GLN A 175 9.35 -46.29 3.66
C GLN A 175 7.90 -46.39 4.11
N GLU A 176 7.02 -45.99 3.21
CA GLU A 176 5.60 -46.28 3.21
C GLU A 176 5.34 -47.73 3.64
N ALA A 177 4.57 -47.92 4.71
CA ALA A 177 3.51 -48.93 4.80
C ALA A 177 2.85 -48.93 6.19
N GLN A 178 1.63 -48.37 6.22
CA GLN A 178 0.46 -48.98 6.85
C GLN A 178 0.64 -49.60 8.24
N LYS A 179 0.22 -48.86 9.28
CA LYS A 179 -0.49 -49.44 10.41
C LYS A 179 -1.69 -48.57 10.78
N GLU A 180 -2.86 -49.08 10.44
CA GLU A 180 -4.08 -48.85 11.19
C GLU A 180 -3.81 -49.22 12.66
N GLN A 181 -4.15 -48.33 13.60
CA GLN A 181 -5.01 -48.65 14.75
C GLN A 181 -5.17 -47.45 15.71
N GLU A 182 -6.45 -47.12 15.89
CA GLU A 182 -7.13 -46.63 17.10
C GLU A 182 -6.69 -45.33 17.77
N ALA A 183 -7.48 -44.30 17.47
CA ALA A 183 -7.57 -43.05 18.22
C ALA A 183 -8.25 -43.25 19.60
N PRO A 184 -7.71 -42.69 20.70
CA PRO A 184 -8.49 -42.44 21.90
C PRO A 184 -9.34 -41.16 21.73
N LYS A 185 -10.64 -41.31 22.00
CA LYS A 185 -11.68 -40.29 21.88
C LYS A 185 -11.52 -39.17 22.92
N LEU A 186 -11.58 -37.92 22.47
CA LEU A 186 -11.84 -36.74 23.31
C LEU A 186 -13.32 -36.31 23.13
N PRO A 187 -13.97 -35.74 24.17
CA PRO A 187 -15.43 -35.69 24.31
C PRO A 187 -16.14 -34.66 23.41
N GLU A 188 -17.40 -35.00 23.06
CA GLU A 188 -18.33 -34.22 22.24
C GLU A 188 -18.73 -32.87 22.85
N VAL A 189 -18.75 -31.85 22.00
CA VAL A 189 -19.44 -30.57 22.25
C VAL A 189 -20.46 -30.38 21.11
N PRO A 190 -21.71 -29.96 21.40
CA PRO A 190 -22.87 -30.25 20.55
C PRO A 190 -22.84 -29.59 19.16
N SER A 191 -23.28 -30.36 18.15
CA SER A 191 -23.70 -29.85 16.86
C SER A 191 -25.14 -29.34 16.97
N ASP A 192 -25.37 -28.05 16.71
CA ASP A 192 -26.66 -27.58 16.21
C ASP A 192 -26.48 -26.34 15.30
N GLU A 193 -26.93 -26.53 14.07
CA GLU A 193 -27.25 -25.64 12.94
C GLU A 193 -26.83 -24.14 12.96
N ILE A 194 -26.02 -23.75 11.96
CA ILE A 194 -26.11 -22.41 11.36
C ILE A 194 -26.43 -22.56 9.87
N LYS A 195 -27.57 -21.96 9.50
CA LYS A 195 -28.26 -22.01 8.22
C LYS A 195 -27.52 -21.28 7.08
N GLU A 196 -27.85 -21.68 5.87
CA GLU A 196 -27.25 -21.32 4.58
C GLU A 196 -27.31 -19.83 4.14
N HIS A 197 -26.36 -19.54 3.23
CA HIS A 197 -26.35 -18.60 2.08
C HIS A 197 -25.89 -17.13 2.29
N PRO A 198 -25.33 -16.44 1.25
CA PRO A 198 -25.17 -16.83 -0.17
C PRO A 198 -23.75 -16.63 -0.79
N LYS A 199 -23.56 -17.23 -1.96
CA LYS A 199 -22.39 -17.13 -2.86
C LYS A 199 -22.15 -15.71 -3.38
N LEU A 200 -20.87 -15.30 -3.43
CA LEU A 200 -20.39 -14.17 -4.23
C LEU A 200 -19.77 -14.68 -5.54
N PRO A 201 -19.85 -13.94 -6.66
CA PRO A 201 -19.84 -14.47 -8.02
C PRO A 201 -18.43 -14.70 -8.60
N ASP A 202 -18.35 -15.70 -9.47
CA ASP A 202 -17.22 -16.01 -10.35
C ASP A 202 -16.77 -14.80 -11.18
N ALA A 203 -15.48 -14.51 -11.13
CA ALA A 203 -14.82 -13.60 -12.07
C ALA A 203 -14.70 -14.29 -13.44
N PRO A 204 -15.27 -13.74 -14.53
CA PRO A 204 -15.16 -14.35 -15.85
C PRO A 204 -13.79 -14.06 -16.47
N THR A 205 -13.03 -15.13 -16.70
CA THR A 205 -11.97 -15.19 -17.71
C THR A 205 -12.60 -15.05 -19.09
N GLN A 206 -12.23 -14.00 -19.85
CA GLN A 206 -12.39 -13.97 -21.31
C GLN A 206 -11.19 -13.30 -22.01
N PRO A 207 -10.90 -13.69 -23.27
CA PRO A 207 -9.57 -13.67 -23.88
C PRO A 207 -9.18 -12.35 -24.53
N VAL A 208 -7.86 -12.18 -24.68
CA VAL A 208 -7.21 -11.08 -25.40
C VAL A 208 -7.67 -11.08 -26.87
N GLN A 209 -8.26 -9.98 -27.32
CA GLN A 209 -8.49 -9.69 -28.75
C GLN A 209 -7.53 -8.57 -29.18
N GLU A 210 -6.66 -8.94 -30.09
CA GLU A 210 -5.81 -8.08 -30.92
C GLU A 210 -6.71 -7.24 -31.84
N THR A 211 -6.60 -5.91 -31.79
CA THR A 211 -7.27 -5.03 -32.75
C THR A 211 -6.23 -4.17 -33.44
N GLU A 212 -6.17 -4.39 -34.77
CA GLU A 212 -5.32 -3.71 -35.73
C GLU A 212 -5.60 -2.20 -35.76
N ALA A 213 -4.53 -1.43 -35.92
CA ALA A 213 -4.54 -0.01 -36.22
C ALA A 213 -5.06 0.24 -37.65
N LYS A 214 -6.02 1.15 -37.79
CA LYS A 214 -6.27 1.90 -39.03
C LYS A 214 -6.42 3.38 -38.70
N GLU A 215 -5.47 4.15 -39.23
CA GLU A 215 -5.56 5.59 -39.43
C GLU A 215 -6.82 5.92 -40.24
N ASP A 216 -7.52 7.01 -39.89
CA ASP A 216 -8.07 7.92 -40.90
C ASP A 216 -8.27 9.32 -40.30
N LYS A 217 -7.77 10.29 -41.09
CA LYS A 217 -7.69 11.73 -40.83
C LYS A 217 -9.05 12.37 -41.08
N GLU A 218 -9.73 12.94 -40.08
CA GLU A 218 -10.85 13.86 -40.37
C GLU A 218 -11.32 14.72 -39.17
N GLU A 219 -10.43 15.36 -38.41
CA GLU A 219 -10.88 16.37 -37.40
C GLU A 219 -9.99 17.62 -37.34
N ASN A 220 -9.67 18.22 -38.49
CA ASN A 220 -9.07 19.57 -38.49
C ASN A 220 -9.73 20.57 -39.46
N THR A 221 -11.00 20.36 -39.79
CA THR A 221 -11.79 21.32 -40.60
C THR A 221 -12.79 22.13 -39.78
N ALA A 222 -13.05 21.77 -38.52
CA ALA A 222 -14.00 22.51 -37.67
C ALA A 222 -13.40 23.78 -37.01
N LEU A 223 -12.08 23.88 -36.89
CA LEU A 223 -11.40 25.04 -36.26
C LEU A 223 -11.06 26.17 -37.25
N ALA A 224 -11.23 25.97 -38.56
CA ALA A 224 -10.94 26.98 -39.59
C ALA A 224 -12.16 27.86 -39.97
N ALA A 225 -13.38 27.51 -39.52
CA ALA A 225 -14.61 28.20 -39.93
C ALA A 225 -15.04 29.36 -39.00
N TRP A 226 -14.33 29.60 -37.88
CA TRP A 226 -14.68 30.66 -36.91
C TRP A 226 -13.73 31.87 -36.92
N THR A 227 -12.76 31.92 -37.84
CA THR A 227 -11.78 33.03 -37.91
C THR A 227 -11.92 33.94 -39.13
N LEU A 228 -12.94 33.78 -39.97
CA LEU A 228 -13.24 34.69 -41.07
C LEU A 228 -14.75 34.96 -41.20
N TYR A 229 -15.30 35.75 -40.27
CA TYR A 229 -16.37 36.71 -40.54
C TYR A 229 -16.32 37.85 -39.51
#